data_AF-Q9DFK7-F1
#
_entry.id   AF-Q9DFK7-F1
#
_cell.length_a   1.000
_cell.length_b   1.000
_cell.length_c   1.000
_cell.angle_alpha   90.00
_cell.angle_beta   90.00
_cell.angle_gamma   90.00
#
_symmetry.space_group_name_H-M   'P 1'
#
loop_
_entity.id
_entity.type
_entity.pdbx_description
1 polymer ?
#
loop_
_entity_poly.entity_id
_entity_poly.type
_entity_poly.pdbx_seq_one_letter_code
_entity_poly.pdbx_strand_id
1 'polypeptide(L)' 'MMKNHQIEMTGGLGPSIGMVMRIGLMGYNCEKHKADMALHALADALKNCKKSKA' A
#
# COMPACT_ATOMS: atom_id res chain seq x y z
N MET A 1 -2.02 -6.78 2.69
CA MET A 1 -0.65 -6.22 2.59
C MET A 1 0.31 -6.96 3.51
N MET A 2 0.33 -6.66 4.81
CA MET A 2 1.32 -7.20 5.75
C MET A 2 1.36 -8.74 5.82
N LYS A 3 0.20 -9.41 5.86
CA LYS A 3 0.12 -10.89 5.94
C LYS A 3 0.54 -11.63 4.67
N ASN A 4 0.46 -10.99 3.50
CA ASN A 4 0.64 -11.66 2.20
C ASN A 4 1.94 -11.22 1.50
N HIS A 5 2.37 -9.97 1.71
CA HIS A 5 3.46 -9.35 0.98
C HIS A 5 4.57 -8.80 1.90
N GLN A 6 4.41 -8.88 3.23
CA GLN A 6 5.35 -8.32 4.23
C GLN A 6 5.66 -6.83 4.02
N ILE A 7 4.76 -6.10 3.34
CA ILE A 7 4.86 -4.67 3.09
C ILE A 7 3.85 -3.95 3.97
N GLU A 8 4.31 -2.92 4.67
CA GLU A 8 3.47 -2.02 5.45
C GLU A 8 2.99 -0.86 4.56
N MET A 9 1.67 -0.68 4.50
CA MET A 9 1.02 0.47 3.86
C MET A 9 0.03 1.05 4.86
N THR A 10 0.13 2.34 5.13
CA THR A 10 -0.66 2.98 6.18
C THR A 10 -1.80 3.77 5.56
N GLY A 11 -2.95 3.84 6.24
CA GLY A 11 -4.00 4.79 5.87
C GLY A 11 -3.56 6.25 6.01
N GLY A 12 -4.41 7.16 5.53
CA GLY A 12 -4.26 8.58 5.76
C GLY A 12 -4.29 8.94 7.25
N LEU A 13 -3.77 10.12 7.57
CA LEU A 13 -3.66 10.66 8.93
C LEU A 13 -4.30 12.05 9.00
N GLY A 14 -4.86 12.38 10.16
CA GLY A 14 -5.55 13.66 10.40
C GLY A 14 -6.72 13.86 9.43
N PRO A 15 -6.70 14.91 8.58
CA PRO A 15 -7.79 15.19 7.65
C PRO A 15 -7.94 14.14 6.54
N SER A 16 -6.98 13.22 6.39
CA SER A 16 -6.97 12.22 5.32
C SER A 16 -7.32 10.80 5.79
N ILE A 17 -7.70 10.63 7.07
CA ILE A 17 -8.09 9.33 7.64
C ILE A 17 -9.23 8.72 6.83
N GLY A 18 -9.07 7.46 6.41
CA GLY A 18 -10.07 6.72 5.63
C GLY A 18 -10.19 7.12 4.15
N MET A 19 -9.52 8.19 3.71
CA MET A 19 -9.62 8.67 2.34
C MET A 19 -8.49 8.17 1.44
N VAL A 20 -7.27 8.06 1.99
CA VAL A 20 -6.07 7.75 1.20
C VAL A 20 -5.27 6.62 1.82
N MET A 21 -4.45 5.99 0.99
CA MET A 21 -3.37 5.10 1.39
C MET A 21 -2.04 5.82 1.18
N ARG A 22 -1.11 5.65 2.12
CA ARG A 22 0.23 6.24 2.10
C ARG A 22 1.26 5.12 2.02
N ILE A 23 2.17 5.27 1.07
CA ILE A 23 3.30 4.38 0.85
C ILE A 23 4.56 5.24 1.00
N GLY A 24 5.33 4.98 2.06
CA GLY A 24 6.56 5.72 2.34
C GLY A 24 7.78 5.03 1.72
N LEU A 25 8.36 5.64 0.69
CA LEU A 25 9.70 5.30 0.22
C LEU A 25 10.67 6.27 0.90
N MET A 26 11.42 5.77 1.88
CA MET A 26 12.35 6.59 2.68
C MET A 26 13.68 5.85 2.89
N GLY A 27 14.79 6.57 2.73
CA GLY A 27 16.14 6.06 2.98
C GLY A 27 16.44 4.76 2.21
N TYR A 28 16.75 3.69 2.95
CA TYR A 28 17.09 2.37 2.41
C TYR A 28 16.00 1.77 1.50
N ASN A 29 14.73 2.17 1.68
CA ASN A 29 13.64 1.68 0.85
C ASN A 29 13.44 2.49 -0.44
N CYS A 30 14.21 3.55 -0.68
CA CYS A 30 14.16 4.40 -1.89
C CYS A 30 14.85 3.77 -3.10
N GLU A 31 14.56 2.49 -3.38
CA GLU A 31 15.09 1.80 -4.55
C GLU A 31 13.95 1.43 -5.50
N LYS A 32 14.26 1.44 -6.81
CA LYS A 32 13.27 1.11 -7.86
C LYS A 32 12.63 -0.26 -7.63
N HIS A 33 13.41 -1.24 -7.17
CA HIS A 33 12.91 -2.58 -6.91
C HIS A 33 11.88 -2.61 -5.77
N LYS A 34 12.09 -1.82 -4.70
CA LYS A 34 11.13 -1.72 -3.58
C LYS A 34 9.84 -1.03 -4.00
N ALA A 35 9.95 0.00 -4.85
CA ALA A 35 8.79 0.68 -5.42
C ALA A 35 7.96 -0.26 -6.30
N ASP A 36 8.63 -1.07 -7.14
CA ASP A 36 7.96 -2.07 -7.98
C ASP A 36 7.25 -3.15 -7.15
N MET A 37 7.92 -3.66 -6.11
CA MET A 37 7.30 -4.59 -5.15
C MET A 37 6.04 -4.00 -4.48
N ALA A 38 6.09 -2.74 -4.08
CA ALA A 38 4.94 -2.05 -3.48
C ALA A 38 3.78 -1.91 -4.47
N LEU A 39 4.06 -1.57 -5.74
CA LEU A 39 3.04 -1.50 -6.79
C LEU A 39 2.42 -2.87 -7.07
N HIS A 40 3.23 -3.93 -7.13
CA HIS A 40 2.75 -5.28 -7.37
C HIS A 40 1.85 -5.78 -6.24
N ALA A 41 2.27 -5.58 -4.99
CA ALA A 41 1.48 -5.91 -3.81
C ALA A 41 0.15 -5.12 -3.76
N LEU A 42 0.19 -3.85 -4.17
CA LEU A 42 -1.02 -3.02 -4.25
C LEU A 42 -2.01 -3.55 -5.30
N ALA A 43 -1.52 -3.86 -6.50
CA ALA A 43 -2.34 -4.40 -7.58
C ALA A 43 -2.94 -5.77 -7.21
N ASP A 44 -2.16 -6.64 -6.57
CA ASP A 44 -2.63 -7.94 -6.10
C ASP A 44 -3.72 -7.79 -5.03
N ALA A 45 -3.51 -6.92 -4.05
CA ALA A 45 -4.53 -6.70 -3.02
C ALA A 45 -5.80 -6.07 -3.61
N LEU A 46 -5.71 -5.16 -4.58
CA LEU A 46 -6.90 -4.59 -5.24
C LEU A 46 -7.71 -5.65 -6.00
N LYS A 47 -7.04 -6.65 -6.59
CA LYS A 47 -7.72 -7.78 -7.25
C LYS A 47 -8.40 -8.72 -6.26
N ASN A 48 -7.78 -8.94 -5.10
CA ASN A 48 -8.25 -9.91 -4.10
C ASN A 48 -9.17 -9.31 -3.03
N CYS A 49 -9.13 -7.99 -2.83
CA CYS A 49 -10.06 -7.30 -1.95
C CYS A 49 -11.44 -7.22 -2.62
N LYS A 50 -12.47 -7.69 -1.90
CA LYS A 50 -13.86 -7.53 -2.33
C LYS A 50 -14.14 -6.03 -2.43
N LYS A 51 -14.49 -5.55 -3.62
CA LYS A 51 -15.00 -4.19 -3.80
C LYS A 51 -16.27 -4.08 -2.96
N SER A 52 -16.22 -3.30 -1.88
CA SER A 52 -17.46 -2.98 -1.16
C SER A 52 -18.35 -2.22 -2.14
N LYS A 53 -19.59 -2.70 -2.33
CA LYS A 53 -20.60 -1.89 -3.03
C LYS A 53 -20.79 -0.62 -2.18
N ALA A 54 -20.57 0.53 -2.79
CA ALA A 54 -20.97 1.81 -2.24
C ALA A 54 -22.50 1.90 -2.20
#